data_AF-A0A672YIH3-F1
#
_entry.id   AF-A0A672YIH3-F1
#
_cell.length_a   1.000
_cell.length_b   1.000
_cell.length_c   1.000
_cell.angle_alpha   90.00
_cell.angle_beta   90.00
_cell.angle_gamma   90.00
#
_symmetry.space_group_name_H-M   'P 1'
#
loop_
_entity.id
_entity.type
_entity.pdbx_description
1 polymer ?
#
loop_
_entity_poly.entity_id
_entity_poly.type
_entity_poly.pdbx_seq_one_letter_code
_entity_poly.pdbx_strand_id
1 'polypeptide(L)'
;MATLKESLFSTLEDLVDGDFKKFKWFLNSEKPPIPKGRLDKADRMDTVDLMVQTYCTDTQRVTVMVLGKMNKTDLVKKFSKNSPVSEGQSYIYIQYVCVLCL
;
A
#
# COMPACT_ATOMS: atom_id res chain seq x y z
N MET A 1 -11.63 15.56 2.12
CA MET A 1 -11.48 14.11 1.94
C MET A 1 -10.44 13.91 0.84
N ALA A 2 -9.29 13.33 1.16
CA ALA A 2 -8.29 12.99 0.14
C ALA A 2 -8.73 11.72 -0.60
N THR A 3 -8.39 11.64 -1.89
CA THR A 3 -8.62 10.45 -2.70
C THR A 3 -7.67 9.33 -2.26
N LEU A 4 -8.02 8.07 -2.55
CA LEU A 4 -7.14 6.93 -2.29
C LEU A 4 -5.75 7.12 -2.94
N LYS A 5 -5.72 7.71 -4.14
CA LYS A 5 -4.51 7.99 -4.90
C LYS A 5 -3.57 8.95 -4.14
N GLU A 6 -4.10 10.04 -3.61
CA GLU A 6 -3.35 11.05 -2.84
C GLU A 6 -2.85 10.48 -1.51
N SER A 7 -3.69 9.74 -0.78
CA SER A 7 -3.28 9.10 0.48
C SER A 7 -2.19 8.05 0.27
N LEU A 8 -2.26 7.29 -0.83
CA LEU A 8 -1.21 6.33 -1.20
C LEU A 8 0.08 7.05 -1.55
N PHE A 9 0.00 8.08 -2.41
CA PHE A 9 1.16 8.86 -2.81
C PHE A 9 1.90 9.45 -1.61
N SER A 10 1.19 10.14 -0.71
CA SER A 10 1.78 10.72 0.51
C SER A 10 2.44 9.66 1.40
N THR A 11 1.89 8.45 1.47
CA THR A 11 2.51 7.35 2.22
C THR A 11 3.79 6.85 1.57
N LEU A 12 3.88 6.84 0.24
CA LEU A 12 5.10 6.50 -0.47
C LEU A 12 6.17 7.59 -0.38
N GLU A 13 5.78 8.86 -0.22
CA GLU A 13 6.70 9.97 0.06
C GLU A 13 7.37 9.82 1.44
N ASP A 14 6.67 9.29 2.44
CA ASP A 14 7.24 9.01 3.77
C ASP A 14 8.25 7.84 3.77
N LEU A 15 8.31 7.05 2.68
CA LEU A 15 9.29 5.97 2.54
C LEU A 15 10.63 6.52 2.02
N VAL A 16 11.71 6.27 2.76
CA VAL A 16 13.07 6.48 2.24
C VAL A 16 13.35 5.55 1.06
N ASP A 17 14.31 5.89 0.20
CA ASP A 17 14.52 5.18 -1.07
C ASP A 17 14.80 3.67 -0.92
N GLY A 18 15.49 3.28 0.15
CA GLY A 18 15.72 1.86 0.47
C GLY A 18 14.43 1.11 0.77
N ASP A 19 13.54 1.73 1.54
CA ASP A 19 12.22 1.17 1.85
C ASP A 19 11.31 1.18 0.62
N PHE A 20 11.35 2.25 -0.17
CA PHE A 20 10.58 2.32 -1.41
C PHE A 20 11.01 1.23 -2.41
N LYS A 21 12.31 0.94 -2.52
CA LYS A 21 12.80 -0.20 -3.32
C LYS A 21 12.25 -1.53 -2.80
N LYS A 22 12.19 -1.71 -1.47
CA LYS A 22 11.62 -2.92 -0.84
C LYS A 22 10.10 -3.01 -1.07
N PHE A 23 9.40 -1.89 -1.02
CA PHE A 23 7.98 -1.80 -1.34
C PHE A 23 7.69 -2.30 -2.76
N LYS A 24 8.44 -1.81 -3.75
CA LYS A 24 8.35 -2.30 -5.13
C LYS A 24 8.64 -3.81 -5.25
N TRP A 25 9.63 -4.31 -4.51
CA TRP A 25 9.93 -5.74 -4.49
C TRP A 25 8.75 -6.59 -3.98
N PHE A 26 8.05 -6.14 -2.93
CA PHE A 26 6.86 -6.82 -2.44
C PHE A 26 5.69 -6.76 -3.42
N LEU A 27 5.46 -5.63 -4.09
CA LEU A 27 4.42 -5.53 -5.14
C LEU A 27 4.63 -6.54 -6.28
N ASN A 28 5.87 -6.87 -6.60
CA ASN A 28 6.19 -7.91 -7.58
C ASN A 28 5.80 -9.32 -7.09
N SER A 29 5.72 -9.53 -5.78
CA SER A 29 5.37 -10.80 -5.15
C SER A 29 3.89 -10.90 -4.73
N GLU A 30 3.13 -9.80 -4.79
CA GLU A 30 1.69 -9.81 -4.51
C GLU A 30 0.87 -10.41 -5.65
N LYS A 31 -0.43 -10.65 -5.40
CA LYS A 31 -1.36 -11.20 -6.39
C LYS A 31 -2.51 -10.22 -6.68
N PRO A 32 -2.74 -9.85 -7.95
CA PRO A 32 -1.86 -10.09 -9.12
C PRO A 32 -0.49 -9.39 -9.00
N PRO A 33 0.59 -9.97 -9.55
CA PRO A 33 1.92 -9.37 -9.45
C PRO A 33 2.08 -8.22 -10.44
N ILE A 34 2.71 -7.13 -10.00
CA ILE A 34 3.16 -6.08 -10.92
C ILE A 34 4.55 -6.48 -11.47
N PRO A 35 4.73 -6.57 -12.81
CA PRO A 35 6.00 -6.99 -13.39
C PRO A 35 7.17 -6.10 -12.97
N LYS A 36 8.30 -6.71 -12.58
CA LYS A 36 9.52 -6.01 -12.16
C LYS A 36 9.97 -4.95 -13.18
N GLY A 37 9.85 -5.25 -14.48
CA GLY A 37 10.21 -4.30 -15.53
C GLY A 37 9.42 -2.98 -15.51
N ARG A 38 8.15 -3.02 -15.05
CA ARG A 38 7.34 -1.81 -14.84
C ARG A 38 7.73 -1.07 -13.57
N LEU A 39 8.19 -1.78 -12.54
CA LEU A 39 8.53 -1.21 -11.24
C LEU A 39 9.95 -0.65 -11.15
N ASP A 40 10.92 -1.21 -11.87
CA ASP A 40 12.34 -0.90 -11.65
C ASP A 40 12.64 0.61 -11.77
N LYS A 41 12.13 1.22 -12.85
CA LYS A 41 12.28 2.65 -13.14
C LYS A 41 11.10 3.52 -12.70
N ALA A 42 10.01 2.92 -12.21
CA ALA A 42 8.86 3.67 -11.73
C ALA A 42 9.24 4.52 -10.52
N ASP A 43 8.90 5.79 -10.59
CA ASP A 43 8.93 6.70 -9.45
C ASP A 43 7.71 6.47 -8.53
N ARG A 44 7.55 7.32 -7.51
CA ARG A 44 6.46 7.19 -6.53
C ARG A 44 5.10 7.42 -7.19
N MET A 45 4.97 8.36 -8.13
CA MET A 45 3.72 8.65 -8.82
C MET A 45 3.37 7.52 -9.79
N ASP A 46 4.35 7.07 -10.59
CA ASP A 46 4.19 5.92 -11.48
C ASP A 46 3.74 4.68 -10.70
N THR A 47 4.35 4.43 -9.54
CA THR A 47 4.01 3.26 -8.70
C THR A 47 2.57 3.34 -8.18
N VAL A 48 2.11 4.53 -7.77
CA VAL A 48 0.71 4.74 -7.39
C VAL A 48 -0.22 4.39 -8.54
N ASP A 49 0.08 4.89 -9.74
CA ASP A 49 -0.74 4.62 -10.92
C ASP A 49 -0.76 3.15 -11.29
N LEU A 50 0.39 2.47 -11.22
CA LEU A 50 0.50 1.03 -11.43
C LEU A 50 -0.36 0.24 -10.43
N MET A 51 -0.35 0.63 -9.15
CA MET A 51 -1.14 -0.05 -8.13
C MET A 51 -2.64 0.15 -8.35
N VAL A 52 -3.08 1.38 -8.61
CA VAL A 52 -4.50 1.68 -8.86
C VAL A 52 -4.99 0.96 -10.10
N GLN A 53 -4.20 0.92 -11.18
CA GLN A 53 -4.54 0.18 -12.40
C GLN A 53 -4.60 -1.34 -12.21
N THR A 54 -3.73 -1.89 -11.35
CA THR A 54 -3.58 -3.34 -11.21
C THR A 54 -4.57 -3.93 -10.21
N TYR A 55 -4.78 -3.24 -9.08
CA TYR A 55 -5.58 -3.74 -7.97
C TYR A 55 -6.96 -3.09 -7.88
N CYS A 56 -7.20 -1.95 -8.55
CA CYS A 56 -8.46 -1.23 -8.55
C CYS A 56 -8.98 -1.02 -7.11
N THR A 57 -10.07 -1.70 -6.74
CA THR A 57 -10.70 -1.65 -5.41
C THR A 57 -9.84 -2.25 -4.30
N ASP A 58 -8.94 -3.18 -4.62
CA ASP A 58 -8.06 -3.83 -3.64
C ASP A 58 -6.78 -3.03 -3.33
N THR A 59 -6.54 -1.91 -4.01
CA THR A 59 -5.32 -1.09 -3.87
C THR A 59 -5.01 -0.75 -2.41
N GLN A 60 -6.03 -0.36 -1.65
CA GLN A 60 -5.88 -0.03 -0.23
C GLN A 60 -5.45 -1.23 0.60
N ARG A 61 -6.08 -2.39 0.39
CA ARG A 61 -5.77 -3.64 1.09
C ARG A 61 -4.34 -4.10 0.79
N VAL A 62 -3.95 -4.07 -0.48
CA VAL A 62 -2.59 -4.44 -0.91
C VAL A 62 -1.56 -3.51 -0.30
N THR A 63 -1.81 -2.19 -0.29
CA THR A 63 -0.90 -1.21 0.33
C THR A 63 -0.66 -1.53 1.80
N VAL A 64 -1.73 -1.74 2.57
CA VAL A 64 -1.65 -2.07 4.00
C VAL A 64 -0.86 -3.36 4.22
N MET A 65 -1.12 -4.39 3.41
CA MET A 65 -0.43 -5.67 3.50
C MET A 65 1.07 -5.54 3.23
N VAL A 66 1.45 -4.81 2.16
CA VAL A 66 2.86 -4.61 1.79
C VAL A 66 3.60 -3.79 2.85
N LEU A 67 3.01 -2.69 3.32
CA LEU A 67 3.60 -1.88 4.40
C LEU A 67 3.78 -2.70 5.68
N GLY A 68 2.82 -3.57 6.01
CA GLY A 68 2.93 -4.47 7.14
C GLY A 68 4.02 -5.53 6.97
N LYS A 69 4.18 -6.13 5.78
CA LYS A 69 5.31 -7.03 5.45
C LYS A 69 6.68 -6.34 5.56
N MET A 70 6.71 -5.02 5.39
CA MET A 70 7.90 -4.20 5.58
C MET A 70 8.14 -3.76 7.04
N ASN A 71 7.26 -4.14 7.98
CA ASN A 71 7.23 -3.66 9.37
C ASN A 71 7.06 -2.13 9.49
N LYS A 72 6.40 -1.48 8.52
CA LYS A 72 6.05 -0.04 8.54
C LYS A 72 4.70 0.20 9.20
N THR A 73 4.56 -0.27 10.44
CA THR A 73 3.29 -0.29 11.18
C THR A 73 2.75 1.12 11.48
N ASP A 74 3.63 2.10 11.64
CA ASP A 74 3.31 3.52 11.76
C ASP A 74 2.63 4.06 10.49
N LEU A 75 3.18 3.73 9.32
CA LEU A 75 2.60 4.13 8.03
C LEU A 75 1.28 3.40 7.75
N VAL A 76 1.15 2.13 8.15
CA VAL A 76 -0.15 1.42 8.08
C VAL A 76 -1.23 2.18 8.86
N LYS A 77 -0.92 2.62 10.08
CA LYS A 77 -1.86 3.39 10.91
C LYS A 77 -2.19 4.74 10.28
N LYS A 78 -1.20 5.45 9.72
CA LYS A 78 -1.40 6.75 9.05
C LYS A 78 -2.26 6.60 7.79
N PHE A 79 -1.95 5.63 6.93
CA PHE A 79 -2.65 5.37 5.69
C PHE A 79 -4.13 5.01 5.91
N SER A 80 -4.40 4.10 6.86
CA SER A 80 -5.78 3.67 7.17
C SER A 80 -6.66 4.78 7.75
N LYS A 81 -6.06 5.78 8.43
CA LYS A 81 -6.80 6.95 8.94
C LYS A 81 -7.17 7.93 7.83
N ASN A 82 -6.33 8.02 6.79
CA ASN A 82 -6.45 9.02 5.73
C ASN A 82 -7.14 8.50 4.46
N SER A 83 -7.32 7.19 4.32
CA SER A 83 -8.06 6.60 3.20
C SER A 83 -9.57 6.84 3.35
N PRO A 84 -10.30 7.19 2.27
CA PRO A 84 -11.75 7.34 2.32
C PRO A 84 -12.38 5.98 2.66
N VAL A 85 -12.91 5.86 3.88
CA VAL A 85 -13.53 4.64 4.40
C VAL A 85 -14.91 4.48 3.79
N SER A 86 -15.10 3.47 2.94
CA SER A 86 -16.44 2.88 2.73
C SER A 86 -16.70 1.90 3.88
N GLU A 87 -17.85 2.00 4.54
CA GLU A 87 -18.21 1.44 5.85
C GLU A 87 -17.92 -0.07 6.07
N GLY A 88 -17.58 -0.84 5.04
CA GLY A 88 -17.15 -2.25 5.15
C GLY A 88 -15.66 -2.50 5.47
N GLN A 89 -14.78 -1.48 5.47
CA GLN A 89 -13.33 -1.68 5.63
C GLN A 89 -12.84 -1.78 7.09
N SER A 90 -13.69 -1.42 8.06
CA SER A 90 -13.37 -1.52 9.50
C SER A 90 -13.05 -2.97 9.93
N TYR A 91 -13.77 -3.96 9.36
CA TYR A 91 -13.57 -5.38 9.66
C TYR A 91 -12.21 -5.93 9.18
N ILE A 92 -11.72 -5.45 8.02
CA ILE A 92 -10.43 -5.89 7.47
C ILE A 92 -9.27 -5.37 8.33
N TYR A 93 -9.38 -4.14 8.85
CA TYR A 93 -8.38 -3.56 9.75
C TYR A 93 -8.33 -4.28 11.10
N ILE A 94 -9.49 -4.58 11.70
CA ILE A 94 -9.58 -5.37 12.94
C ILE A 94 -8.99 -6.77 12.74
N GLN A 95 -9.30 -7.43 11.61
CA GLN A 95 -8.78 -8.76 11.31
C GLN A 95 -7.27 -8.77 11.07
N TYR A 96 -6.70 -7.73 10.44
CA TYR A 96 -5.26 -7.61 10.22
C TYR A 96 -4.48 -7.31 11.51
N VAL A 97 -4.96 -6.40 12.37
CA VAL A 97 -4.35 -6.12 13.68
C VAL A 97 -4.37 -7.35 14.58
N CYS A 98 -5.45 -8.13 14.54
CA CYS A 98 -5.55 -9.36 15.33
C CYS A 98 -4.54 -10.45 14.87
N VAL A 99 -4.27 -10.56 13.56
CA VAL A 99 -3.30 -11.53 13.01
C VAL A 99 -1.86 -11.13 13.27
N LEU A 100 -1.53 -9.84 13.41
CA LEU A 100 -0.18 -9.39 13.74
C LEU A 100 0.16 -9.44 15.25
N CYS A 101 -0.84 -9.68 16.11
CA CYS A 101 -0.70 -9.74 17.57
C CYS A 101 -0.82 -11.16 18.16
N LEU A 102 -0.91 -12.21 17.33
CA LEU A 102 -0.91 -13.64 17.69
C LEU A 102 0.34 -14.32 17.13
#